data_AF-A0A3C1FYC0-F1
#
_entry.id   AF-A0A3C1FYC0-F1
#
_cell.length_a   1.000
_cell.length_b   1.000
_cell.length_c   1.000
_cell.angle_alpha   90.00
_cell.angle_beta   90.00
_cell.angle_gamma   90.00
#
_symmetry.space_group_name_H-M   'P 1'
#
loop_
_entity.id
_entity.type
_entity.pdbx_description
1 polymer ?
#
loop_
_entity_poly.entity_id
_entity_poly.type
_entity_poly.pdbx_seq_one_letter_code
_entity_poly.pdbx_strand_id
1 'polypeptide(L)' 'MLSEFYTFIELVQSLPIAVNFWQVQNTYHKIAKTIYREFISRAKAGDDAAAKWVEAYRAIGEKLFFNVIAVLPDN' A
#
# COMPACT_ATOMS: atom_id res chain seq x y z
N MET A 1 -13.07 -1.72 -1.14
CA MET A 1 -12.30 -0.63 -0.50
C MET A 1 -10.85 -0.54 -0.99
N LEU A 2 -9.94 -1.46 -0.65
CA LEU A 2 -8.54 -1.40 -1.17
C LEU A 2 -8.45 -1.64 -2.69
N SER A 3 -9.28 -2.54 -3.23
CA SER A 3 -9.38 -2.80 -4.67
C SER A 3 -9.89 -1.58 -5.47
N GLU A 4 -10.88 -0.85 -4.96
CA GLU A 4 -11.39 0.36 -5.61
C GLU A 4 -10.33 1.46 -5.65
N PHE A 5 -9.56 1.60 -4.57
CA PHE A 5 -8.44 2.53 -4.51
C PHE A 5 -7.33 2.18 -5.51
N TYR A 6 -7.07 0.88 -5.68
CA TYR A 6 -6.12 0.37 -6.67
C TYR A 6 -6.52 0.77 -8.10
N THR A 7 -7.76 0.50 -8.51
CA THR A 7 -8.29 0.87 -9.84
C THR A 7 -8.27 2.39 -10.04
N PHE A 8 -8.57 3.16 -9.00
CA PHE A 8 -8.50 4.62 -9.07
C PHE A 8 -7.07 5.13 -9.33
N ILE A 9 -6.05 4.59 -8.65
CA ILE A 9 -4.66 4.99 -8.90
C ILE A 9 -4.25 4.69 -10.35
N GLU A 10 -4.61 3.52 -10.88
CA GLU A 10 -4.31 3.15 -12.27
C GLU A 10 -4.94 4.13 -13.27
N LEU A 11 -6.22 4.46 -13.06
CA LEU A 11 -6.91 5.43 -13.90
C LEU A 11 -6.21 6.78 -13.87
N VAL A 12 -5.88 7.29 -12.69
CA VAL A 12 -5.23 8.57 -12.51
C VAL A 12 -3.84 8.59 -13.16
N GLN A 13 -3.09 7.49 -13.10
CA GLN A 13 -1.79 7.34 -13.75
C GLN A 13 -1.85 7.24 -15.28
N SER A 14 -2.99 6.82 -15.83
CA SER A 14 -3.20 6.75 -17.29
C SER A 14 -3.45 8.12 -17.93
N LEU A 15 -3.76 9.14 -17.14
CA LEU A 15 -4.04 10.48 -17.66
C LEU A 15 -2.73 11.15 -18.12
N PRO A 16 -2.75 11.93 -19.21
CA PRO A 16 -1.58 12.68 -19.70
C PRO A 16 -1.33 13.95 -18.88
N ILE A 17 -1.50 13.88 -17.56
CA ILE A 17 -1.27 14.99 -16.62
C ILE A 17 -0.36 14.51 -15.49
N ALA A 18 0.51 15.40 -15.00
CA ALA A 18 1.34 15.10 -13.84
C ALA A 18 0.50 15.20 -12.56
N VAL A 19 0.00 14.07 -12.08
CA VAL A 19 -0.72 14.04 -10.81
C VAL A 19 0.26 14.06 -9.65
N ASN A 20 0.05 15.00 -8.72
CA ASN A 20 0.81 15.06 -7.49
C ASN A 20 0.23 14.09 -6.45
N PHE A 21 0.97 13.02 -6.15
CA PHE A 21 0.56 12.01 -5.16
C PHE A 21 1.04 12.30 -3.73
N TRP A 22 1.65 13.45 -3.45
CA TRP A 22 2.35 13.73 -2.19
C TRP A 22 1.50 13.48 -0.92
N GLN A 23 0.24 13.91 -0.90
CA GLN A 23 -0.63 13.68 0.26
C GLN A 23 -0.97 12.20 0.47
N VAL A 24 -1.20 11.47 -0.62
CA VAL A 24 -1.50 10.04 -0.62
C VAL A 24 -0.26 9.26 -0.19
N GLN A 25 0.91 9.61 -0.73
CA GLN A 25 2.19 9.04 -0.36
C GLN A 25 2.51 9.26 1.13
N ASN A 26 2.27 10.45 1.66
CA ASN A 26 2.45 10.71 3.09
C ASN A 26 1.52 9.88 3.97
N THR A 27 0.28 9.68 3.54
CA THR A 27 -0.69 8.84 4.25
C THR A 27 -0.27 7.37 4.22
N TYR A 28 0.14 6.85 3.05
CA TYR A 28 0.71 5.52 2.92
C TYR A 28 1.89 5.32 3.86
N HIS A 29 2.85 6.24 3.87
CA HIS A 29 4.01 6.12 4.75
C HIS A 29 3.65 6.14 6.25
N LYS A 30 2.59 6.87 6.65
CA LYS A 30 2.08 6.83 8.03
C LYS A 30 1.47 5.48 8.38
N ILE A 31 0.65 4.91 7.50
CA ILE A 31 0.00 3.60 7.70
C ILE A 31 1.06 2.49 7.77
N ALA A 32 2.12 2.57 6.97
CA ALA A 32 3.24 1.63 7.00
C ALA A 32 3.93 1.56 8.38
N LYS A 33 3.95 2.68 9.13
CA LYS A 33 4.56 2.76 10.46
C LYS A 33 3.65 2.36 11.62
N THR A 34 2.34 2.26 11.38
CA THR A 34 1.36 1.99 12.43
C THR A 34 0.66 0.66 12.21
N ILE A 35 -0.23 0.59 11.22
CA ILE A 35 -1.18 -0.51 11.01
C ILE A 35 -0.50 -1.69 10.32
N TYR A 36 0.44 -1.44 9.41
CA TYR A 36 1.08 -2.50 8.62
C TYR A 36 1.78 -3.55 9.49
N ARG A 37 2.45 -3.13 10.57
CA ARG A 37 3.13 -4.04 11.52
C ARG A 37 2.17 -4.98 12.24
N GLU A 38 0.97 -4.50 12.57
CA GLU A 38 -0.06 -5.35 13.18
C GLU A 38 -0.54 -6.41 12.19
N PHE A 39 -0.82 -6.00 10.96
CA PHE A 39 -1.33 -6.89 9.93
C PHE A 39 -0.31 -7.94 9.50
N ILE A 40 0.98 -7.61 9.44
CA ILE A 40 2.00 -8.63 9.14
C ILE A 40 2.19 -9.64 10.27
N SER A 41 2.07 -9.18 11.54
CA SER A 41 2.09 -10.09 12.70
C SER A 41 0.91 -11.07 12.65
N ARG A 42 -0.30 -10.57 12.36
CA ARG A 42 -1.50 -11.41 12.20
C ARG A 42 -1.38 -12.37 11.02
N ALA A 43 -0.86 -11.92 9.88
CA ALA A 43 -0.63 -12.78 8.72
C ALA A 43 0.35 -13.92 9.06
N LYS A 44 1.44 -13.62 9.77
CA LYS A 44 2.40 -14.63 10.27
C LYS A 44 1.77 -15.62 11.26
N ALA A 45 0.73 -15.21 11.97
CA ALA A 45 -0.06 -16.06 12.87
C ALA A 45 -1.13 -16.91 12.16
N GLY A 46 -1.22 -16.85 10.82
CA GLY A 46 -2.16 -17.64 10.01
C GLY A 46 -3.49 -16.96 9.69
N ASP A 47 -3.60 -15.63 9.86
CA ASP A 47 -4.78 -14.87 9.44
C ASP A 47 -4.73 -14.58 7.93
N ASP A 48 -5.47 -15.36 7.14
CA ASP A 48 -5.56 -15.23 5.68
C ASP A 48 -6.10 -13.86 5.23
N ALA A 49 -7.00 -13.24 6.00
CA ALA A 49 -7.52 -11.92 5.66
C ALA A 49 -6.45 -10.85 5.86
N ALA A 50 -5.63 -10.98 6.92
CA ALA A 50 -4.49 -10.12 7.13
C ALA A 50 -3.42 -10.30 6.04
N ALA A 51 -3.15 -11.54 5.62
CA ALA A 51 -2.22 -11.82 4.52
C ALA A 51 -2.67 -11.15 3.20
N LYS A 52 -3.95 -11.27 2.84
CA LYS A 52 -4.52 -10.60 1.65
C LYS A 52 -4.43 -9.08 1.74
N TRP A 53 -4.63 -8.52 2.93
CA TRP A 53 -4.50 -7.08 3.16
C TRP A 53 -3.05 -6.62 2.97
N VAL A 54 -2.07 -7.36 3.50
CA VAL A 54 -0.62 -7.05 3.35
C VAL A 54 -0.21 -7.05 1.88
N GLU A 55 -0.64 -8.06 1.11
CA GLU A 55 -0.35 -8.12 -0.33
C GLU A 55 -0.97 -6.94 -1.10
N ALA A 56 -2.24 -6.62 -0.82
CA ALA A 56 -2.89 -5.47 -1.44
C ALA A 56 -2.17 -4.15 -1.09
N TYR A 57 -1.72 -4.01 0.16
CA TYR A 57 -1.00 -2.85 0.64
C TYR A 57 0.39 -2.69 -0.01
N ARG A 58 1.11 -3.80 -0.21
CA ARG A 58 2.37 -3.85 -0.95
C ARG A 58 2.19 -3.33 -2.38
N ALA A 59 1.19 -3.86 -3.09
CA ALA A 59 0.90 -3.49 -4.48
C ALA A 59 0.53 -2.00 -4.64
N ILE A 60 -0.16 -1.41 -3.66
CA ILE A 60 -0.44 0.04 -3.65
C ILE A 60 0.84 0.85 -3.52
N GLY A 61 1.80 0.42 -2.70
CA GLY A 61 3.09 1.09 -2.53
C GLY A 61 3.88 1.20 -3.82
N GLU A 62 3.91 0.11 -4.61
CA GLU A 62 4.59 0.06 -5.91
C GLU A 62 3.98 1.06 -6.88
N LYS A 63 2.64 1.13 -6.94
CA LYS A 63 1.94 2.12 -7.76
C LYS A 63 2.16 3.54 -7.30
N LEU A 64 2.30 3.79 -6.00
CA LEU A 64 2.63 5.10 -5.46
C LEU A 64 4.13 5.45 -5.62
N PHE A 65 4.87 4.68 -6.43
CA PHE A 65 6.28 4.89 -6.73
C PHE A 65 7.21 4.77 -5.50
N PHE A 66 6.80 4.01 -4.48
CA PHE A 66 7.68 3.70 -3.36
C PHE A 66 8.62 2.55 -3.69
N ASN A 67 9.84 2.62 -3.17
CA ASN A 67 10.65 1.42 -2.95
C ASN A 67 10.05 0.66 -1.75
N VAL A 68 9.14 -0.27 -2.04
CA VAL A 68 8.36 -0.96 -1.02
C VAL A 68 9.23 -1.76 -0.05
N ILE A 69 10.34 -2.32 -0.53
CA ILE A 69 11.31 -3.05 0.29
C ILE A 69 11.97 -2.14 1.34
N ALA A 70 12.26 -0.89 0.97
CA ALA A 70 12.87 0.07 1.89
C ALA A 70 11.87 0.68 2.89
N VAL A 71 10.57 0.68 2.54
CA VAL A 71 9.53 1.36 3.32
C VAL A 71 8.80 0.42 4.29
N LEU A 72 8.63 -0.85 3.92
CA LEU A 72 7.89 -1.82 4.72
C LEU A 72 8.83 -2.70 5.55
N PRO A 73 8.62 -2.81 6.88
CA PRO A 73 9.41 -3.71 7.73
C PRO A 73 9.04 -5.18 7.51
N ASP A 74 10.05 -6.06 7.57
CA ASP A 74 9.96 -7.53 7.51
C ASP A 74 9.23 -8.09 6.27
N ASN A 75 9.84 -7.98 5.09
CA ASN A 75 9.48 -8.80 3.93
C ASN A 75 9.59 -10.30 4.23
#